data_AF-A0AAN8ZQZ7-F1
#
_entry.id   AF-A0AAN8ZQZ7-F1
#
_cell.length_a   1.000
_cell.length_b   1.000
_cell.length_c   1.000
_cell.angle_alpha   90.00
_cell.angle_beta   90.00
_cell.angle_gamma   90.00
#
_symmetry.space_group_name_H-M   'P 1'
#
loop_
_entity.id
_entity.type
_entity.pdbx_description
1 polymer ?
#
loop_
_entity_poly.entity_id
_entity_poly.type
_entity_poly.pdbx_seq_one_letter_code
_entity_poly.pdbx_strand_id
1 'polypeptide(L)'
;MMSLSLHEAYPGHHVQRSYALEDESLPMFRRTKEKKCYCHAPSMIPTYTSYIEGWGLYSESLGFDLELYSDPLVRYGHLSMEIFRAGRLVVDTGLHAFGWSRQQALDYMIEHTAESKTDLE
;
A
#
# COMPACT_ATOMS: atom_id res chain seq x y z
N MET A 1 -9.24 8.67 -6.85
CA MET A 1 -9.45 7.46 -7.68
C MET A 1 -10.19 6.42 -6.86
N MET A 2 -11.09 5.62 -7.46
CA MET A 2 -11.89 4.63 -6.72
C MET A 2 -11.03 3.65 -5.92
N SER A 3 -9.94 3.16 -6.52
CA SER A 3 -9.00 2.25 -5.87
C SER A 3 -8.29 2.91 -4.68
N LEU A 4 -7.89 4.19 -4.76
CA LEU A 4 -7.36 4.91 -3.59
C LEU A 4 -8.38 5.02 -2.45
N SER A 5 -9.65 5.23 -2.77
CA SER A 5 -10.71 5.27 -1.75
C SER A 5 -10.90 3.92 -1.06
N LEU A 6 -10.82 2.81 -1.80
CA LEU A 6 -10.84 1.46 -1.22
C LEU A 6 -9.60 1.19 -0.36
N HIS A 7 -8.43 1.67 -0.77
CA HIS A 7 -7.17 1.51 -0.04
C HIS A 7 -7.16 2.25 1.30
N GLU A 8 -7.55 3.52 1.30
CA GLU A 8 -7.41 4.39 2.47
C GLU A 8 -8.61 4.32 3.43
N ALA A 9 -9.81 4.11 2.89
CA ALA A 9 -11.05 4.22 3.65
C ALA A 9 -11.72 2.86 3.87
N TYR A 10 -12.80 2.59 3.13
CA TYR A 10 -13.61 1.38 3.29
C TYR A 10 -13.46 0.53 2.02
N PRO A 11 -13.03 -0.75 2.12
CA PRO A 11 -12.74 -1.52 3.34
C PRO A 11 -11.27 -1.43 3.84
N GLY A 12 -10.45 -0.53 3.30
CA GLY A 12 -9.02 -0.41 3.56
C GLY A 12 -8.60 0.10 4.93
N HIS A 13 -7.61 1.00 4.97
CA HIS A 13 -6.89 1.37 6.19
C HIS A 13 -7.78 1.90 7.31
N HIS A 14 -8.80 2.70 6.99
CA HIS A 14 -9.72 3.21 8.00
C HIS A 14 -10.39 2.06 8.75
N VAL A 15 -11.00 1.12 8.02
CA VAL A 15 -11.71 -0.01 8.61
C VAL A 15 -10.76 -0.97 9.33
N GLN A 16 -9.63 -1.30 8.72
CA GLN A 16 -8.58 -2.13 9.33
C GLN A 16 -8.16 -1.60 10.71
N ARG A 17 -7.96 -0.27 10.80
CA ARG A 17 -7.52 0.39 12.03
C ARG A 17 -8.65 0.46 13.05
N SER A 18 -9.87 0.78 12.64
CA SER A 18 -11.02 0.86 13.54
C SER A 18 -11.27 -0.48 14.24
N TYR A 19 -11.29 -1.60 13.48
CA TYR A 19 -11.44 -2.93 14.09
C TYR A 19 -10.33 -3.28 15.08
N ALA A 20 -9.08 -2.96 14.75
CA ALA A 20 -7.97 -3.22 15.66
C ALA A 20 -8.04 -2.37 16.94
N LEU A 21 -8.59 -1.15 16.88
CA LEU A 21 -8.75 -0.29 18.05
C LEU A 21 -9.92 -0.73 18.95
N GLU A 22 -11.01 -1.20 18.34
CA GLU A 22 -12.24 -1.62 19.03
C GLU A 22 -12.15 -3.02 19.65
N ASP A 23 -11.24 -3.88 19.17
CA ASP A 23 -11.07 -5.23 19.73
C ASP A 23 -10.38 -5.22 21.11
N GLU A 24 -11.19 -5.18 22.17
CA GLU A 24 -10.73 -5.20 23.56
C GLU A 24 -9.97 -6.47 23.94
N SER A 25 -10.10 -7.56 23.19
CA SER A 25 -9.36 -8.80 23.43
C SER A 25 -7.87 -8.68 23.09
N LEU A 26 -7.51 -7.68 22.26
CA LEU A 26 -6.13 -7.45 21.86
C LEU A 26 -5.35 -6.63 22.93
N PRO A 27 -4.10 -7.03 23.23
CA PRO A 27 -3.20 -6.18 24.00
C PRO A 27 -3.02 -4.80 23.36
N MET A 28 -2.84 -3.76 24.18
CA MET A 28 -2.72 -2.37 23.70
C MET A 28 -1.68 -2.19 22.59
N PHE A 29 -0.54 -2.86 22.67
CA PHE A 29 0.51 -2.78 21.66
C PHE A 29 0.13 -3.40 20.30
N ARG A 30 -0.94 -4.21 20.22
CA ARG A 30 -1.50 -4.70 18.97
C ARG A 30 -2.62 -3.80 18.44
N ARG A 31 -3.30 -3.06 19.32
CA ARG A 31 -4.37 -2.11 18.97
C ARG A 31 -3.83 -0.78 18.46
N THR A 32 -2.78 -0.26 19.09
CA THR A 32 -2.23 1.06 18.80
C THR A 32 -0.87 0.94 18.14
N LYS A 33 -0.69 1.55 16.96
CA LYS A 33 0.61 1.61 16.26
C LYS A 33 1.40 2.88 16.58
N GLU A 34 0.78 3.82 17.31
CA GLU A 34 1.39 5.11 17.64
C GLU A 34 2.24 5.02 18.91
N LYS A 35 3.38 5.70 18.90
CA LYS A 35 4.20 5.92 20.09
C LYS A 35 3.44 6.83 21.06
N LYS A 36 2.62 6.25 21.94
CA LYS A 36 1.76 7.04 22.85
C LYS A 36 2.53 7.70 24.01
N CYS A 37 3.72 7.21 24.38
CA CYS A 37 4.66 7.95 25.20
C CYS A 37 6.07 7.44 24.98
N TYR A 38 7.03 8.32 24.68
CA TYR A 38 8.46 7.97 24.68
C TYR A 38 8.95 7.52 26.07
N CYS A 39 8.17 7.81 27.12
CA CYS A 39 8.41 7.44 28.50
C CYS A 39 7.97 6.02 28.89
N HIS A 40 7.18 5.33 28.05
CA HIS A 40 6.67 3.99 28.32
C HIS A 40 7.39 2.95 27.47
N ALA A 41 7.76 1.82 28.07
CA ALA A 41 8.34 0.70 27.35
C ALA A 41 7.24 -0.27 26.87
N PRO A 42 7.29 -0.75 25.61
CA PRO A 42 8.24 -0.36 24.58
C PRO A 42 7.88 1.00 23.97
N SER A 43 8.88 1.88 23.84
CA SER A 43 8.72 3.22 23.26
C SER A 43 8.52 3.19 21.74
N MET A 44 8.63 2.01 21.13
CA MET A 44 8.34 1.73 19.74
C MET A 44 7.53 0.45 19.64
N ILE A 45 6.35 0.55 19.04
CA ILE A 45 5.50 -0.59 18.74
C ILE A 45 5.86 -1.04 17.31
N PRO A 46 6.01 -2.35 17.06
CA PRO A 46 6.31 -2.84 15.71
C PRO A 46 5.19 -2.50 14.73
N THR A 47 5.54 -1.80 13.65
CA THR A 47 4.67 -1.58 12.50
C THR A 47 4.87 -2.72 11.51
N TYR A 48 3.79 -3.43 11.18
CA TYR A 48 3.83 -4.52 10.20
C TYR A 48 3.44 -4.00 8.81
N THR A 49 4.37 -3.30 8.14
CA THR A 49 4.09 -2.62 6.86
C THR A 49 3.47 -3.57 5.83
N SER A 50 3.97 -4.80 5.70
CA SER A 50 3.40 -5.78 4.76
C SER A 50 1.95 -6.14 5.05
N TYR A 51 1.57 -6.27 6.32
CA TYR A 51 0.18 -6.52 6.73
C TYR A 51 -0.72 -5.30 6.50
N ILE A 52 -0.18 -4.10 6.71
CA ILE A 52 -0.91 -2.84 6.58
C ILE A 52 -1.17 -2.54 5.12
N GLU A 53 -0.10 -2.37 4.35
CA GLU A 53 -0.17 -2.05 2.93
C GLU A 53 -0.82 -3.20 2.16
N GLY A 54 -0.48 -4.46 2.50
CA GLY A 54 -1.10 -5.63 1.89
C GLY A 54 -2.62 -5.69 2.09
N TRP A 55 -3.15 -5.28 3.25
CA TRP A 55 -4.60 -5.13 3.44
C TRP A 55 -5.18 -4.04 2.54
N GLY A 56 -4.49 -2.91 2.38
CA GLY A 56 -4.89 -1.86 1.46
C GLY A 56 -4.97 -2.37 0.01
N LEU A 57 -3.95 -3.10 -0.45
CA LEU A 57 -3.93 -3.71 -1.80
C LEU A 57 -5.01 -4.76 -1.99
N TYR A 58 -5.22 -5.61 -0.98
CA TYR A 58 -6.32 -6.57 -0.98
C TYR A 58 -7.67 -5.84 -1.08
N SER A 59 -7.87 -4.76 -0.32
CA SER A 59 -9.09 -3.96 -0.34
C SER A 59 -9.37 -3.32 -1.70
N GLU A 60 -8.32 -2.95 -2.44
CA GLU A 60 -8.45 -2.49 -3.83
C GLU A 60 -8.96 -3.61 -4.74
N SER A 61 -8.44 -4.83 -4.61
CA SER A 61 -8.87 -5.96 -5.44
C SER A 61 -10.37 -6.29 -5.28
N LEU A 62 -10.95 -6.02 -4.10
CA LEU A 62 -12.39 -6.18 -3.84
C LEU A 62 -13.26 -5.25 -4.70
N GLY A 63 -12.71 -4.21 -5.32
CA GLY A 63 -13.45 -3.35 -6.23
C GLY A 63 -14.06 -4.08 -7.43
N PHE A 64 -13.49 -5.22 -7.84
CA PHE A 64 -14.10 -6.10 -8.86
C PHE A 64 -15.35 -6.80 -8.34
N ASP A 65 -15.27 -7.41 -7.16
CA ASP A 65 -16.39 -8.13 -6.53
C ASP A 65 -17.53 -7.19 -6.10
N LEU A 66 -17.19 -5.93 -5.80
CA LEU A 66 -18.14 -4.86 -5.48
C LEU A 66 -18.67 -4.12 -6.72
N GLU A 67 -18.31 -4.57 -7.93
CA GLU A 67 -18.72 -3.99 -9.22
C GLU A 67 -18.30 -2.50 -9.43
N LEU A 68 -17.34 -2.01 -8.64
CA LEU A 68 -16.87 -0.62 -8.66
C LEU A 68 -15.96 -0.28 -9.85
N TYR A 69 -15.46 -1.30 -10.56
CA TYR A 69 -14.57 -1.17 -11.73
C TYR A 69 -15.26 -1.51 -13.06
N SER A 70 -16.57 -1.29 -13.12
CA SER A 70 -17.36 -1.49 -14.34
C SER A 70 -17.02 -0.46 -15.43
N ASP A 71 -16.71 0.78 -15.04
CA ASP A 71 -16.22 1.82 -15.95
C ASP A 71 -14.76 1.52 -16.37
N PRO A 72 -14.46 1.44 -17.68
CA PRO A 72 -13.10 1.16 -18.18
C PRO A 72 -12.03 2.15 -17.71
N LEU A 73 -12.34 3.43 -17.55
CA LEU A 73 -11.39 4.44 -17.07
C LEU A 73 -11.11 4.27 -15.58
N VAL A 74 -12.13 3.92 -14.80
CA VAL A 74 -11.95 3.62 -13.37
C VAL A 74 -11.11 2.35 -13.20
N ARG A 75 -11.39 1.31 -14.00
CA ARG A 75 -10.60 0.08 -14.03
C ARG A 75 -9.16 0.33 -14.46
N TYR A 76 -8.96 1.16 -15.48
CA TYR A 76 -7.62 1.56 -15.89
C TYR A 76 -6.86 2.24 -14.74
N GLY A 77 -7.51 3.15 -14.01
CA GLY A 77 -6.91 3.79 -12.84
C GLY A 77 -6.51 2.80 -11.74
N HIS A 78 -7.31 1.75 -11.51
CA HIS A 78 -6.94 0.66 -10.60
C HIS A 78 -5.70 -0.10 -11.10
N LEU A 79 -5.74 -0.59 -12.35
CA LEU A 79 -4.63 -1.34 -12.94
C LEU A 79 -3.33 -0.52 -13.00
N SER A 80 -3.43 0.79 -13.24
CA SER A 80 -2.31 1.72 -13.21
C SER A 80 -1.61 1.76 -11.85
N MET A 81 -2.38 1.79 -10.75
CA MET A 81 -1.80 1.76 -9.40
C MET A 81 -1.31 0.37 -9.00
N GLU A 82 -1.96 -0.69 -9.48
CA GLU A 82 -1.51 -2.07 -9.26
C GLU A 82 -0.16 -2.34 -9.94
N ILE A 83 -0.02 -2.01 -11.23
CA ILE A 83 1.24 -2.22 -11.97
C ILE A 83 2.38 -1.39 -11.41
N PHE A 84 2.10 -0.17 -10.94
CA PHE A 84 3.10 0.65 -10.25
C PHE A 84 3.67 -0.05 -9.01
N ARG A 85 2.81 -0.67 -8.20
CA ARG A 85 3.24 -1.40 -7.00
C ARG A 85 3.92 -2.73 -7.32
N ALA A 86 3.50 -3.42 -8.39
CA ALA A 86 4.24 -4.56 -8.90
C ALA A 86 5.65 -4.15 -9.37
N GLY A 87 5.75 -3.00 -10.07
CA GLY A 87 7.02 -2.41 -10.49
C GLY A 87 7.97 -2.13 -9.32
N ARG A 88 7.44 -1.67 -8.17
CA ARG A 88 8.23 -1.49 -6.93
C ARG A 88 8.98 -2.74 -6.51
N LEU A 89 8.39 -3.93 -6.62
CA LEU A 89 9.06 -5.19 -6.27
C LEU A 89 10.23 -5.48 -7.21
N VAL A 90 10.06 -5.16 -8.50
CA VAL A 90 11.10 -5.37 -9.52
C VAL A 90 12.24 -4.38 -9.33
N VAL A 91 11.96 -3.09 -9.15
CA VAL A 91 13.03 -2.09 -8.99
C VAL A 91 13.74 -2.20 -7.65
N ASP A 92 13.04 -2.51 -6.55
CA ASP A 92 13.65 -2.69 -5.23
C ASP A 92 14.67 -3.84 -5.27
N THR A 93 14.24 -5.01 -5.76
CA THR A 93 15.14 -6.16 -5.93
C THR A 93 16.21 -5.91 -6.98
N GLY A 94 15.87 -5.23 -8.08
CA GLY A 94 16.78 -4.79 -9.12
C GLY A 94 17.96 -4.00 -8.54
N LEU A 95 17.66 -2.97 -7.76
CA LEU A 95 18.64 -2.10 -7.11
C LEU A 95 19.44 -2.84 -6.03
N HIS A 96 18.75 -3.56 -5.14
CA HIS A 96 19.36 -4.04 -3.90
C HIS A 96 19.94 -5.45 -3.97
N ALA A 97 19.51 -6.28 -4.92
CA ALA A 97 19.98 -7.65 -5.07
C ALA A 97 20.69 -7.88 -6.42
N PHE A 98 20.25 -7.21 -7.49
CA PHE A 98 20.77 -7.42 -8.85
C PHE A 98 21.70 -6.33 -9.36
N GLY A 99 22.00 -5.31 -8.53
CA GLY A 99 22.99 -4.28 -8.83
C GLY A 99 22.58 -3.31 -9.95
N TRP A 100 21.28 -3.10 -10.17
CA TRP A 100 20.81 -2.10 -11.12
C TRP A 100 21.28 -0.70 -10.71
N SER A 101 21.60 0.10 -11.72
CA SER A 101 21.76 1.54 -11.57
C SER A 101 20.41 2.22 -11.39
N ARG A 102 20.40 3.44 -10.83
CA ARG A 102 19.19 4.29 -10.77
C ARG A 102 18.55 4.47 -12.15
N GLN A 103 19.35 4.64 -13.20
CA GLN A 103 18.83 4.83 -14.55
C GLN A 103 18.06 3.60 -15.04
N GLN A 104 18.59 2.39 -14.80
CA GLN A 104 17.88 1.14 -15.16
C GLN A 104 16.54 1.02 -14.41
N ALA A 105 16.48 1.41 -13.13
CA ALA A 105 15.23 1.42 -12.37
C ALA A 105 14.22 2.43 -12.93
N LEU A 106 14.67 3.63 -13.31
CA LEU A 106 13.82 4.64 -13.95
C LEU A 106 13.29 4.17 -15.30
N ASP A 107 14.18 3.67 -16.16
CA ASP A 107 13.83 3.18 -17.50
C ASP A 107 12.79 2.05 -17.39
N TYR A 108 12.97 1.13 -16.44
CA TYR A 108 12.01 0.07 -16.17
C TYR A 108 10.62 0.62 -15.79
N MET A 109 10.56 1.56 -14.85
CA MET A 109 9.29 2.13 -14.41
C MET A 109 8.60 2.94 -15.51
N ILE A 110 9.35 3.69 -16.32
CA ILE A 110 8.82 4.45 -17.46
C ILE A 110 8.24 3.52 -18.53
N GLU A 111 8.88 2.38 -18.79
CA GLU A 111 8.43 1.42 -19.80
C GLU A 111 7.22 0.59 -19.36
N HIS A 112 7.11 0.28 -18.06
CA HIS A 112 6.16 -0.71 -17.56
C HIS A 112 4.99 -0.13 -16.75
N THR A 113 5.00 1.17 -16.44
CA THR A 113 3.94 1.81 -15.65
C THR A 113 3.39 3.03 -16.38
N ALA A 114 2.25 3.56 -15.91
CA ALA A 114 1.66 4.78 -16.46
C ALA A 114 2.10 6.05 -15.71
N GLU A 115 3.15 5.96 -14.87
CA GLU A 115 3.66 7.09 -14.10
C GLU A 115 4.37 8.11 -14.99
N SER A 116 4.31 9.37 -14.57
CA SER A 116 5.04 10.41 -15.27
C SER A 116 6.52 10.36 -14.91
N LYS A 117 7.39 10.78 -15.84
CA LYS A 117 8.81 10.91 -15.57
C LYS A 117 9.09 11.81 -14.36
N THR A 118 8.29 12.87 -14.18
CA THR A 118 8.41 13.79 -13.05
C THR A 118 8.12 13.12 -11.71
N ASP A 119 7.18 12.18 -11.66
CA ASP A 119 6.84 11.46 -10.42
C ASP A 119 7.88 10.38 -10.06
N LEU A 120 8.66 9.91 -11.06
CA LEU A 120 9.69 8.89 -10.89
C LEU A 120 11.07 9.45 -10.55
N GLU A 121 11.38 10.70 -10.91
CA GLU A 121 12.70 11.34 -10.72
C GLU A 121 12.96 11.79 -9.27
#